data_AF-A0A8H5H8N8-F1
#
_entry.id   AF-A0A8H5H8N8-F1
#
_cell.length_a   1.000
_cell.length_b   1.000
_cell.length_c   1.000
_cell.angle_alpha   90.00
_cell.angle_beta   90.00
_cell.angle_gamma   90.00
#
_symmetry.space_group_name_H-M   'P 1'
#
loop_
_entity.id
_entity.type
_entity.pdbx_description
1 polymer ?
#
loop_
_entity_poly.entity_id
_entity_poly.type
_entity_poly.pdbx_seq_one_letter_code
_entity_poly.pdbx_strand_id
1 'polypeptide(L)'
;MDDDDEHTQTFVLSGYSVLPSRFRGLVRSLCFPPNRQRRRRHHMDYVIAYDFWRRHLPADISSKVPEVICLYKDPNREPIRYYFFTRFVPFINDAQLNPDGAYSQLWHPTAKDRQRLAAFKELIEACDGSFDTETLEFGCIKKEMHVSKRKWYEILDVHHDLNATIITIAHHSYRVKSHLQRNDLFSMYPEVFLL
;
A
#
# COMPACT_ATOMS: atom_id res chain seq x y z
N MET A 1 9.31 16.65 27.88
CA MET A 1 8.28 15.77 27.30
C MET A 1 7.64 16.65 26.23
N ASP A 2 8.07 16.49 24.99
CA ASP A 2 7.45 17.21 23.89
C ASP A 2 6.16 16.47 23.57
N ASP A 3 5.04 17.15 23.78
CA ASP A 3 3.73 16.70 23.34
C ASP A 3 3.75 16.69 21.80
N ASP A 4 4.07 15.53 21.23
CA ASP A 4 3.81 15.20 19.84
C ASP A 4 2.29 15.22 19.66
N ASP A 5 1.70 16.42 19.48
CA ASP A 5 0.28 16.54 19.14
C ASP A 5 0.07 15.80 17.80
N GLU A 6 -0.51 14.61 17.88
CA GLU A 6 -0.96 13.86 16.73
C GLU A 6 -2.10 14.63 16.08
N HIS A 7 -1.84 15.19 14.89
CA HIS A 7 -2.88 15.83 14.10
C HIS A 7 -3.49 14.81 13.15
N THR A 8 -4.81 14.70 13.21
CA THR A 8 -5.57 13.92 12.27
C THR A 8 -5.93 14.78 11.08
N GLN A 9 -5.51 14.37 9.88
CA GLN A 9 -5.75 15.09 8.64
C GLN A 9 -6.42 14.18 7.61
N THR A 10 -7.33 14.76 6.83
CA THR A 10 -7.96 14.06 5.72
C THR A 10 -7.20 14.25 4.42
N PHE A 11 -7.03 13.16 3.68
CA PHE A 11 -6.38 13.11 2.37
C PHE A 11 -7.28 12.45 1.32
N VAL A 12 -7.02 12.77 0.05
CA VAL A 12 -7.46 11.98 -1.09
C VAL A 12 -6.31 11.09 -1.52
N LEU A 13 -6.52 9.78 -1.49
CA LEU A 13 -5.56 8.78 -1.95
C LEU A 13 -5.97 8.33 -3.34
N SER A 14 -5.01 8.22 -4.26
CA SER A 14 -5.20 7.64 -5.60
C SER A 14 -4.38 6.36 -5.72
N GLY A 15 -4.88 5.37 -6.47
CA GLY A 15 -4.27 4.04 -6.48
C GLY A 15 -5.16 2.95 -7.07
N TYR A 16 -4.65 1.73 -7.01
CA TYR A 16 -5.27 0.54 -7.59
C TYR A 16 -6.04 -0.24 -6.54
N SER A 17 -7.22 -0.69 -6.91
CA SER A 17 -8.07 -1.55 -6.09
C SER A 17 -8.21 -2.93 -6.72
N VAL A 18 -8.27 -3.95 -5.86
CA VAL A 18 -8.39 -5.35 -6.25
C VAL A 18 -9.52 -6.01 -5.48
N LEU A 19 -10.23 -6.94 -6.13
CA LEU A 19 -11.27 -7.72 -5.49
C LEU A 19 -10.70 -8.71 -4.45
N PRO A 20 -11.45 -9.05 -3.40
CA PRO A 20 -10.95 -9.93 -2.34
C PRO A 20 -10.50 -11.32 -2.81
N SER A 21 -11.17 -11.89 -3.81
CA SER A 21 -10.81 -13.18 -4.41
C SER A 21 -9.45 -13.13 -5.12
N ARG A 22 -9.17 -12.04 -5.82
CA ARG A 22 -7.92 -11.79 -6.54
C ARG A 22 -6.76 -11.49 -5.58
N PHE A 23 -7.00 -10.68 -4.55
CA PHE A 23 -6.04 -10.45 -3.47
C PHE A 23 -5.68 -11.76 -2.75
N ARG A 24 -6.68 -12.62 -2.48
CA ARG A 24 -6.44 -13.96 -1.95
C ARG A 24 -5.56 -14.81 -2.87
N GLY A 25 -5.77 -14.74 -4.18
CA GLY A 25 -4.93 -15.41 -5.18
C GLY A 25 -3.48 -14.94 -5.09
N LEU A 26 -3.25 -13.62 -5.13
CA LEU A 26 -1.95 -13.00 -4.92
C LEU A 26 -1.28 -13.52 -3.64
N VAL A 27 -1.95 -13.40 -2.50
CA VAL A 27 -1.39 -13.80 -1.20
C VAL A 27 -1.20 -15.32 -1.09
N ARG A 28 -1.86 -16.15 -1.90
CA ARG A 28 -1.57 -17.59 -1.93
C ARG A 28 -0.37 -17.93 -2.81
N SER A 29 -0.14 -17.15 -3.86
CA SER A 29 1.00 -17.32 -4.75
C SER A 29 2.33 -16.90 -4.11
N LEU A 30 2.29 -15.95 -3.16
CA LEU A 30 3.48 -15.55 -2.43
C LEU A 30 4.06 -16.74 -1.64
N CYS A 31 5.35 -16.99 -1.80
CA CYS A 31 6.11 -17.94 -1.00
C CYS A 31 6.07 -17.56 0.48
N PHE A 32 5.43 -18.41 1.30
CA PHE A 32 5.46 -18.33 2.76
C PHE A 32 6.21 -19.55 3.33
N PRO A 33 6.89 -19.41 4.48
CA PRO A 33 7.39 -20.57 5.20
C PRO A 33 6.26 -21.60 5.41
N PRO A 34 6.51 -22.90 5.13
CA PRO A 34 5.46 -23.93 4.94
C PRO A 34 4.51 -24.13 6.13
N ASN A 35 4.90 -23.70 7.33
CA ASN A 35 4.09 -23.86 8.55
C ASN A 35 2.96 -22.84 8.72
N ARG A 36 2.79 -21.84 7.83
CA ARG A 36 1.83 -20.73 8.05
C ARG A 36 0.67 -20.64 7.07
N GLN A 37 0.55 -21.56 6.11
CA GLN A 37 -0.56 -21.56 5.14
C GLN A 37 -1.82 -22.31 5.61
N ARG A 38 -1.73 -23.16 6.65
CA ARG A 38 -2.75 -24.18 6.95
C ARG A 38 -4.06 -23.71 7.61
N ARG A 39 -4.25 -22.42 7.94
CA ARG A 39 -5.47 -21.96 8.67
C ARG A 39 -6.09 -20.64 8.19
N ARG A 40 -5.86 -20.20 6.95
CA ARG A 40 -6.40 -18.91 6.47
C ARG A 40 -7.86 -19.01 6.03
N ARG A 41 -8.80 -18.81 6.97
CA ARG A 41 -10.25 -18.83 6.70
C ARG A 41 -10.86 -17.43 6.62
N HIS A 42 -10.26 -16.45 7.28
CA HIS A 42 -10.77 -15.08 7.38
C HIS A 42 -10.05 -14.13 6.41
N HIS A 43 -10.73 -13.08 5.94
CA HIS A 43 -10.14 -12.12 5.00
C HIS A 43 -8.93 -11.39 5.61
N MET A 44 -8.98 -11.08 6.91
CA MET A 44 -7.86 -10.50 7.65
C MET A 44 -6.61 -11.39 7.67
N ASP A 45 -6.76 -12.72 7.57
CA ASP A 45 -5.61 -13.63 7.51
C ASP A 45 -4.75 -13.36 6.27
N TYR A 46 -5.38 -12.94 5.16
CA TYR A 46 -4.67 -12.60 3.93
C TYR A 46 -3.98 -11.25 4.03
N VAL A 47 -4.57 -10.28 4.71
CA VAL A 47 -3.94 -8.97 4.97
C VAL A 47 -2.71 -9.14 5.86
N ILE A 48 -2.87 -9.88 6.97
CA ILE A 48 -1.77 -10.18 7.90
C ILE A 48 -0.65 -10.93 7.19
N ALA A 49 -1.01 -11.90 6.33
CA ALA A 49 -0.03 -12.63 5.55
C ALA A 49 0.71 -11.72 4.55
N TYR A 50 0.00 -10.87 3.81
CA TYR A 50 0.61 -9.92 2.89
C TYR A 50 1.58 -8.97 3.61
N ASP A 51 1.15 -8.38 4.73
CA ASP A 51 1.99 -7.47 5.52
C ASP A 51 3.17 -8.22 6.15
N PHE A 52 2.99 -9.47 6.59
CA PHE A 52 4.08 -10.32 7.04
C PHE A 52 5.11 -10.52 5.92
N TRP A 53 4.69 -10.95 4.72
CA TRP A 53 5.58 -11.13 3.58
C TRP A 53 6.34 -9.82 3.28
N ARG A 54 5.63 -8.69 3.17
CA ARG A 54 6.22 -7.37 2.94
C ARG A 54 7.31 -7.01 3.94
N ARG A 55 7.07 -7.23 5.24
CA ARG A 55 8.02 -6.90 6.32
C ARG A 55 9.24 -7.80 6.38
N HIS A 56 9.19 -8.96 5.73
CA HIS A 56 10.29 -9.93 5.70
C HIS A 56 11.15 -9.82 4.44
N LEU A 57 10.82 -8.91 3.53
CA LEU A 57 11.69 -8.53 2.42
C LEU A 57 12.86 -7.66 2.93
N PRO A 58 13.98 -7.59 2.19
CA PRO A 58 15.03 -6.60 2.41
C PRO A 58 14.46 -5.18 2.51
N ALA A 59 15.04 -4.32 3.35
CA ALA A 59 14.44 -3.03 3.70
C ALA A 59 14.25 -2.10 2.48
N ASP A 60 15.19 -2.11 1.55
CA ASP A 60 15.16 -1.38 0.29
C ASP A 60 14.03 -1.85 -0.62
N ILE A 61 13.68 -3.13 -0.59
CA ILE A 61 12.58 -3.73 -1.35
C ILE A 61 11.25 -3.52 -0.64
N SER A 62 11.21 -3.77 0.68
CA SER A 62 10.02 -3.60 1.52
C SER A 62 9.44 -2.19 1.39
N SER A 63 10.31 -1.17 1.25
CA SER A 63 9.91 0.23 1.04
C SER A 63 9.21 0.50 -0.31
N LYS A 64 9.42 -0.38 -1.30
CA LYS A 64 8.83 -0.29 -2.65
C LYS A 64 7.51 -1.07 -2.76
N VAL A 65 7.21 -1.94 -1.79
CA VAL A 65 5.97 -2.72 -1.75
C VAL A 65 4.85 -1.89 -1.15
N PRO A 66 3.72 -1.73 -1.85
CA PRO A 66 2.63 -0.89 -1.37
C PRO A 66 1.99 -1.46 -0.10
N GLU A 67 1.53 -0.57 0.77
CA GLU A 67 0.62 -0.95 1.85
C GLU A 67 -0.78 -1.20 1.28
N VAL A 68 -1.52 -2.07 1.97
CA VAL A 68 -2.89 -2.40 1.61
C VAL A 68 -3.87 -1.75 2.58
N ILE A 69 -4.85 -1.04 2.04
CA ILE A 69 -5.98 -0.49 2.78
C ILE A 69 -7.19 -1.39 2.49
N CYS A 70 -7.83 -1.89 3.54
CA CYS A 70 -9.08 -2.62 3.41
C CYS A 70 -10.24 -1.63 3.24
N LEU A 71 -11.00 -1.78 2.16
CA LEU A 71 -12.21 -1.00 1.91
C LEU A 71 -13.42 -1.83 2.31
N TYR A 72 -14.27 -1.27 3.18
CA TYR A 72 -15.47 -1.92 3.70
C TYR A 72 -16.71 -1.14 3.28
N LYS A 73 -17.80 -1.86 2.99
CA LYS A 73 -19.13 -1.23 2.86
C LYS A 73 -19.77 -0.97 4.23
N ASP A 74 -19.44 -1.83 5.20
CA ASP A 74 -19.91 -1.81 6.58
C ASP A 74 -18.72 -2.29 7.44
N PRO A 75 -18.32 -1.58 8.51
CA PRO A 75 -17.18 -1.92 9.35
C PRO A 75 -17.20 -3.36 9.90
N ASN A 76 -18.38 -3.96 10.04
CA ASN A 76 -18.55 -5.30 10.60
C ASN A 76 -18.59 -6.42 9.54
N ARG A 77 -18.31 -6.12 8.27
CA ARG A 77 -18.43 -7.06 7.14
C ARG A 77 -17.11 -7.34 6.46
N GLU A 78 -17.14 -8.25 5.49
CA GLU A 78 -15.98 -8.52 4.63
C GLU A 78 -15.60 -7.28 3.80
N PRO A 79 -14.31 -7.09 3.51
CA PRO A 79 -13.85 -6.00 2.67
C PRO A 79 -14.42 -6.19 1.26
N ILE A 80 -14.92 -5.11 0.69
CA ILE A 80 -15.38 -5.09 -0.70
C ILE A 80 -14.21 -5.07 -1.67
N ARG A 81 -13.10 -4.42 -1.28
CA ARG A 81 -11.87 -4.27 -2.08
C ARG A 81 -10.66 -4.10 -1.18
N TYR A 82 -9.50 -4.42 -1.71
CA TYR A 82 -8.20 -4.07 -1.15
C TYR A 82 -7.56 -2.98 -2.02
N TYR A 83 -6.99 -1.95 -1.40
CA TYR A 83 -6.55 -0.74 -2.09
C TYR A 83 -5.06 -0.48 -1.86
N PHE A 84 -4.31 -0.34 -2.95
CA PHE A 84 -2.90 -0.01 -2.99
C PHE A 84 -2.76 1.44 -3.46
N PHE A 85 -2.52 2.37 -2.52
CA PHE A 85 -2.35 3.77 -2.88
C PHE A 85 -0.98 3.99 -3.54
N THR A 86 -0.94 4.87 -4.53
CA THR A 86 0.28 5.30 -5.22
C THR A 86 0.54 6.80 -5.03
N ARG A 87 -0.51 7.58 -4.74
CA ARG A 87 -0.45 9.03 -4.56
C ARG A 87 -1.37 9.43 -3.42
N PHE A 88 -1.06 10.55 -2.79
CA PHE A 88 -1.99 11.21 -1.88
C PHE A 88 -1.86 12.73 -2.00
N VAL A 89 -2.96 13.43 -1.77
CA VAL A 89 -3.01 14.90 -1.70
C VAL A 89 -3.91 15.31 -0.53
N PRO A 90 -3.66 16.43 0.16
CA PRO A 90 -4.56 16.93 1.19
C PRO A 90 -5.98 17.13 0.64
N PHE A 91 -6.96 16.76 1.45
CA PHE A 91 -8.35 17.03 1.15
C PHE A 91 -8.64 18.51 1.46
N ILE A 92 -9.07 19.23 0.43
CA ILE A 92 -9.45 20.65 0.43
C ILE A 92 -10.98 20.76 0.35
N ASN A 93 -11.60 20.06 -0.59
CA ASN A 93 -13.04 20.11 -0.82
C ASN A 93 -13.56 18.90 -1.62
N ASP A 94 -14.88 18.76 -1.67
CA ASP A 94 -15.55 17.63 -2.34
C ASP A 94 -15.36 17.62 -3.87
N ALA A 95 -14.93 18.72 -4.51
CA ALA A 95 -14.65 18.72 -5.94
C ALA A 95 -13.49 17.76 -6.30
N GLN A 96 -12.60 17.46 -5.36
CA GLN A 96 -11.55 16.45 -5.53
C GLN A 96 -12.09 15.01 -5.64
N LEU A 97 -13.32 14.78 -5.19
CA LEU A 97 -13.99 13.47 -5.23
C LEU A 97 -14.89 13.30 -6.46
N ASN A 98 -14.87 14.26 -7.40
CA ASN A 98 -15.59 14.15 -8.66
C ASN A 98 -14.64 13.61 -9.76
N PRO A 99 -14.89 12.39 -10.30
CA PRO A 99 -14.09 11.82 -11.37
C PRO A 99 -14.05 12.67 -12.64
N ASP A 100 -15.11 13.41 -12.92
CA ASP A 100 -15.27 14.23 -14.14
C ASP A 100 -15.00 15.72 -13.89
N GLY A 101 -14.52 16.08 -12.70
CA GLY A 101 -14.29 17.45 -12.27
C GLY A 101 -12.90 17.99 -12.61
N ALA A 102 -12.59 19.17 -12.05
CA ALA A 102 -11.28 19.83 -12.18
C ALA A 102 -10.10 19.02 -11.60
N TYR A 103 -10.39 17.94 -10.87
CA TYR A 103 -9.41 17.04 -10.25
C TYR A 103 -9.46 15.61 -10.83
N SER A 104 -9.99 15.44 -12.05
CA SER A 104 -10.12 14.15 -12.72
C SER A 104 -8.79 13.38 -12.84
N GLN A 105 -7.65 14.07 -12.88
CA GLN A 105 -6.31 13.47 -12.87
C GLN A 105 -6.00 12.63 -11.62
N LEU A 106 -6.72 12.82 -10.51
CA LEU A 106 -6.61 11.97 -9.33
C LEU A 106 -7.22 10.58 -9.60
N TRP A 107 -8.29 10.53 -10.41
CA TRP A 107 -9.10 9.33 -10.69
C TRP A 107 -8.55 8.47 -11.83
N HIS A 108 -7.50 8.92 -12.52
CA HIS A 108 -6.89 8.19 -13.63
C HIS A 108 -5.39 7.91 -13.37
N PRO A 109 -4.88 6.75 -13.82
CA PRO A 109 -3.49 6.39 -13.59
C PRO A 109 -2.56 7.25 -14.46
N THR A 110 -1.50 7.78 -13.85
CA THR A 110 -0.40 8.45 -14.57
C THR A 110 0.61 7.43 -15.11
N ALA A 111 1.57 7.88 -15.93
CA ALA A 111 2.69 7.03 -16.35
C ALA A 111 3.49 6.50 -15.16
N LYS A 112 3.68 7.32 -14.12
CA LYS A 112 4.40 6.95 -12.90
C LYS A 112 3.65 5.88 -12.08
N ASP A 113 2.32 5.95 -12.04
CA ASP A 113 1.49 4.94 -11.36
C ASP A 113 1.60 3.59 -12.08
N ARG A 114 1.53 3.60 -13.41
CA ARG A 114 1.71 2.39 -14.22
C ARG A 114 3.10 1.77 -14.06
N GLN A 115 4.15 2.60 -14.01
CA GLN A 115 5.51 2.12 -13.79
C GLN A 115 5.67 1.47 -12.40
N ARG A 116 5.07 2.06 -11.35
CA ARG A 116 5.06 1.46 -10.01
C ARG A 116 4.32 0.13 -9.97
N LEU A 117 3.19 0.05 -10.67
CA LEU A 117 2.44 -1.19 -10.77
C LEU A 117 3.24 -2.28 -11.49
N ALA A 118 3.93 -1.94 -12.58
CA ALA A 118 4.81 -2.84 -13.31
C ALA A 118 5.96 -3.34 -12.42
N ALA A 119 6.67 -2.43 -11.73
CA ALA A 119 7.75 -2.80 -10.82
C ALA A 119 7.26 -3.67 -9.65
N PHE A 120 6.05 -3.41 -9.14
CA PHE A 120 5.45 -4.26 -8.11
C PHE A 120 5.13 -5.64 -8.65
N LYS A 121 4.59 -5.75 -9.87
CA LYS A 121 4.35 -7.04 -10.53
C LYS A 121 5.63 -7.84 -10.73
N GLU A 122 6.67 -7.22 -11.28
CA GLU A 122 8.00 -7.84 -11.47
C GLU A 122 8.56 -8.38 -10.15
N LEU A 123 8.43 -7.63 -9.06
CA LEU A 123 8.85 -8.07 -7.74
C LEU A 123 8.06 -9.29 -7.24
N ILE A 124 6.74 -9.32 -7.47
CA ILE A 124 5.91 -10.46 -7.11
C ILE A 124 6.33 -11.70 -7.89
N GLU A 125 6.55 -11.56 -9.20
CA GLU A 125 6.97 -12.65 -10.08
C GLU A 125 8.37 -13.17 -9.74
N ALA A 126 9.30 -12.28 -9.36
CA ALA A 126 10.62 -12.67 -8.86
C ALA A 126 10.57 -13.47 -7.54
N CYS A 127 9.44 -13.44 -6.83
CA CYS A 127 9.19 -14.22 -5.61
C CYS A 127 8.32 -15.46 -5.88
N ASP A 128 8.26 -15.94 -7.13
CA ASP A 128 7.38 -17.03 -7.61
C ASP A 128 5.87 -16.75 -7.40
N GLY A 129 5.52 -15.50 -7.11
CA GLY A 129 4.15 -15.05 -6.97
C GLY A 129 3.49 -14.78 -8.32
N SER A 130 2.18 -14.59 -8.29
CA SER A 130 1.36 -14.23 -9.44
C SER A 130 0.48 -13.04 -9.11
N PHE A 131 0.57 -12.00 -9.93
CA PHE A 131 -0.25 -10.81 -9.80
C PHE A 131 -0.88 -10.41 -11.13
N ASP A 132 -2.18 -10.66 -11.24
CA ASP A 132 -2.99 -10.22 -12.37
C ASP A 132 -3.32 -8.73 -12.23
N THR A 133 -2.64 -7.91 -13.05
CA THR A 133 -2.80 -6.46 -13.06
C THR A 133 -3.93 -5.97 -13.96
N GLU A 134 -4.46 -6.83 -14.85
CA GLU A 134 -5.49 -6.42 -15.84
C GLU A 134 -6.85 -6.21 -15.19
N THR A 135 -7.09 -6.87 -14.07
CA THR A 135 -8.36 -6.80 -13.32
C THR A 135 -8.37 -5.72 -12.23
N LEU A 136 -7.34 -4.87 -12.19
CA LEU A 136 -7.24 -3.78 -11.23
C LEU A 136 -8.05 -2.57 -11.69
N GLU A 137 -8.75 -1.96 -10.75
CA GLU A 137 -9.45 -0.70 -10.98
C GLU A 137 -8.70 0.44 -10.30
N PHE A 138 -8.34 1.45 -11.08
CA PHE A 138 -7.76 2.67 -10.52
C PHE A 138 -8.86 3.64 -10.07
N GLY A 139 -8.66 4.30 -8.94
CA GLY A 139 -9.61 5.30 -8.44
C GLY A 139 -9.08 6.05 -7.23
N CYS A 140 -9.96 6.84 -6.61
CA CYS A 140 -9.64 7.62 -5.41
C CYS A 140 -10.49 7.24 -4.20
N ILE A 141 -9.91 7.40 -3.01
CA ILE A 141 -10.62 7.30 -1.73
C ILE A 141 -10.29 8.51 -0.84
N LYS A 142 -11.28 8.98 -0.09
CA LYS A 142 -11.09 9.92 1.02
C LYS A 142 -10.67 9.12 2.24
N LYS A 143 -9.53 9.44 2.85
CA LYS A 143 -9.03 8.74 4.03
C LYS A 143 -8.46 9.71 5.05
N GLU A 144 -8.92 9.55 6.28
CA GLU A 144 -8.35 10.20 7.44
C GLU A 144 -7.10 9.44 7.89
N MET A 145 -5.99 10.17 8.10
CA MET A 145 -4.69 9.64 8.48
C MET A 145 -4.11 10.44 9.64
N HIS A 146 -3.44 9.74 10.56
CA HIS A 146 -2.65 10.37 11.60
C HIS A 146 -1.29 10.77 11.03
N VAL A 147 -0.96 12.05 11.11
CA VAL A 147 0.30 12.59 10.59
C VAL A 147 1.03 13.26 11.74
N SER A 148 2.29 12.88 11.95
CA SER A 148 3.13 13.59 12.92
C SER A 148 3.41 15.02 12.43
N LYS A 149 3.50 15.99 13.35
CA LYS A 149 3.81 17.40 13.04
C LYS A 149 4.97 17.57 12.05
N ARG A 150 6.05 16.80 12.20
CA ARG A 150 7.23 16.86 11.32
C ARG A 150 6.90 16.50 9.87
N LYS A 151 6.07 15.47 9.62
CA LYS A 151 5.62 15.10 8.27
C LYS A 151 4.62 16.11 7.70
N TRP A 152 3.85 16.78 8.55
CA TRP A 152 2.90 17.80 8.11
C TRP A 152 3.60 18.99 7.46
N TYR A 153 4.71 19.47 8.03
CA TYR A 153 5.49 20.57 7.44
C TYR A 153 6.16 20.19 6.11
N GLU A 154 6.65 18.95 5.96
CA GLU A 154 7.17 18.45 4.67
C GLU A 154 6.07 18.37 3.59
N ILE A 155 4.81 18.13 3.98
CA ILE A 155 3.67 18.14 3.06
C ILE A 155 3.29 19.57 2.67
N LEU A 156 3.29 20.51 3.62
CA LEU A 156 2.91 21.90 3.38
C LEU A 156 3.94 22.70 2.56
N ASP A 157 5.24 22.46 2.73
CA ASP A 157 6.29 23.16 1.96
C ASP A 157 6.21 22.85 0.45
N VAL A 158 5.64 21.70 0.11
CA VAL A 158 5.43 21.24 -1.27
C VAL A 158 4.23 21.92 -1.93
N HIS A 159 3.31 22.52 -1.17
CA HIS A 159 2.07 23.12 -1.70
C HIS A 159 2.25 24.49 -2.37
N HIS A 160 3.44 25.10 -2.30
CA HIS A 160 3.72 26.31 -3.08
C HIS A 160 3.92 26.04 -4.59
N ASP A 161 3.99 24.78 -5.01
CA ASP A 161 4.18 24.38 -6.41
C ASP A 161 3.12 23.35 -6.84
N LEU A 162 1.85 23.76 -6.88
CA LEU A 162 0.70 22.91 -7.21
C LEU A 162 0.72 22.29 -8.63
N ASN A 163 1.71 22.62 -9.46
CA ASN A 163 1.97 21.95 -10.75
C ASN A 163 3.04 20.85 -10.67
N ALA A 164 3.80 20.80 -9.59
CA ALA A 164 4.89 19.86 -9.41
C ALA A 164 4.92 19.44 -7.95
N THR A 165 4.18 18.37 -7.59
CA THR A 165 4.72 17.26 -6.77
C THR A 165 3.61 16.33 -6.26
N ILE A 166 3.73 15.07 -6.66
CA ILE A 166 3.10 13.92 -6.03
C ILE A 166 4.03 13.50 -4.89
N ILE A 167 3.63 13.75 -3.64
CA ILE A 167 4.41 13.28 -2.49
C ILE A 167 4.31 11.76 -2.44
N THR A 168 5.47 11.11 -2.44
CA THR A 168 5.60 9.67 -2.20
C THR A 168 6.22 9.51 -0.83
N ILE A 169 5.40 9.46 0.23
CA ILE A 169 5.92 9.15 1.56
C ILE A 169 6.11 7.64 1.63
N ALA A 170 7.36 7.21 1.82
CA ALA A 170 7.67 5.91 2.37
C ALA A 170 7.12 5.87 3.80
N HIS A 171 5.96 5.22 3.98
CA HIS A 171 5.38 5.07 5.32
C HIS A 171 6.14 3.99 6.10
N HIS A 172 6.98 4.43 7.04
CA HIS A 172 7.50 3.59 8.11
C HIS A 172 6.43 3.32 9.18
N SER A 173 6.05 2.04 9.25
CA SER A 173 5.89 1.25 10.48
C SER A 173 4.71 1.52 11.43
N TYR A 174 3.70 0.65 11.36
CA TYR A 174 3.04 0.14 12.56
C TYR A 174 3.95 -0.91 13.23
N ARG A 175 4.62 -0.50 14.30
CA ARG A 175 5.51 -1.32 15.13
C ARG A 175 4.69 -2.28 16.01
N VAL A 176 4.26 -3.41 15.47
CA VAL A 176 3.94 -4.57 16.30
C VAL A 176 5.27 -5.20 16.69
N LYS A 177 5.64 -5.12 17.98
CA LYS A 177 6.82 -5.81 18.52
C LYS A 177 6.60 -7.32 18.40
N SER A 178 7.03 -7.95 17.31
CA SER A 178 7.22 -9.40 17.25
C SER A 178 8.71 -9.69 17.21
N HIS A 179 9.28 -10.05 18.35
CA HIS A 179 10.57 -10.73 18.45
C HIS A 179 10.46 -12.07 17.72
N LEU A 180 10.92 -12.14 16.47
CA LEU A 180 11.18 -13.40 15.76
C LEU A 180 12.35 -13.16 14.80
N GLN A 181 13.33 -14.06 14.87
CA GLN A 181 14.68 -13.89 14.34
C GLN A 181 14.71 -13.89 12.79
N ARG A 182 15.61 -13.08 12.25
CA ARG A 182 15.79 -12.66 10.84
C ARG A 182 16.35 -13.73 9.89
N ASN A 183 16.64 -14.94 10.33
CA ASN A 183 17.66 -15.76 9.66
C ASN A 183 17.17 -16.80 8.64
N ASP A 184 15.87 -17.04 8.47
CA ASP A 184 15.41 -18.20 7.66
C ASP A 184 15.06 -17.90 6.19
N LEU A 185 14.92 -16.63 5.78
CA LEU A 185 14.61 -16.30 4.37
C LEU A 185 15.85 -16.11 3.49
N PHE A 186 16.98 -15.71 4.07
CA PHE A 186 18.23 -15.49 3.34
C PHE A 186 18.85 -16.77 2.79
N SER A 187 18.55 -17.94 3.37
CA SER A 187 19.10 -19.21 2.88
C SER A 187 18.34 -19.80 1.70
N MET A 188 17.15 -19.28 1.36
CA MET A 188 16.31 -19.87 0.32
C MET A 188 16.53 -19.27 -1.07
N TYR A 189 17.04 -18.04 -1.19
CA TYR A 189 17.19 -17.37 -2.49
C TYR A 189 18.41 -16.43 -2.56
N PRO A 190 19.66 -16.95 -2.53
CA PRO A 190 20.86 -16.12 -2.65
C PRO A 190 21.04 -15.48 -4.04
N GLU A 191 20.36 -15.99 -5.08
CA GLU A 191 20.57 -15.58 -6.47
C GLU A 191 19.69 -14.38 -6.92
N VAL A 192 18.66 -14.00 -6.16
CA VAL A 192 17.72 -12.93 -6.56
C VAL A 192 18.23 -11.52 -6.24
N PHE A 193 19.33 -11.40 -5.47
CA PHE A 193 19.79 -10.11 -4.91
C PHE A 193 21.15 -9.63 -5.45
N LEU A 194 21.60 -10.16 -6.58
CA LEU A 194 22.80 -9.71 -7.28
C LEU A 194 22.46 -9.12 -8.66
N LEU A 195 21.66 -8.05 -8.69
CA LEU A 195 21.53 -7.12 -9.82
C LEU A 195 21.33 -5.68 -9.32
#